data_AF-A0A365Y6Y1-F1
#
_entry.id   AF-A0A365Y6Y1-F1
#
_cell.length_a   1.000
_cell.length_b   1.000
_cell.length_c   1.000
_cell.angle_alpha   90.00
_cell.angle_beta   90.00
_cell.angle_gamma   90.00
#
_symmetry.space_group_name_H-M   'P 1'
#
loop_
_entity.id
_entity.type
_entity.pdbx_description
1 polymer ?
#
loop_
_entity_poly.entity_id
_entity_poly.type
_entity_poly.pdbx_seq_one_letter_code
_entity_poly.pdbx_strand_id
1 'polypeptide(L)'
;AGLIRRRPGHYLGIGIVLAALLAGTVAGMLLLGESWFQLLMAAALGLLLTQFAFLAHEAAHRQILASGKTNDKLGRFLANFVVGISYQWWINKHSKHHATPNTIGKDPDIEWDTISFQPADAKRQRGLLKWITQRQGYLFFPLLTLEGLNLHLQSIKYLFVGRRVKHRRRELISIGLRIALYLGA
;
A
#
# COMPACT_ATOMS: atom_id res chain seq x y z
N ALA A 1 -23.15 20.12 11.88
CA ALA A 1 -23.42 18.94 11.01
C ALA A 1 -22.76 19.14 9.64
N GLY A 2 -21.61 18.50 9.38
CA GLY A 2 -20.82 18.71 8.15
C GLY A 2 -19.54 17.88 8.06
N LEU A 3 -19.20 17.13 9.12
CA LEU A 3 -17.96 16.35 9.25
C LEU A 3 -17.85 15.18 8.26
N ILE A 4 -18.97 14.73 7.66
CA ILE A 4 -19.02 13.62 6.69
C ILE A 4 -19.22 14.15 5.25
N ARG A 5 -19.14 15.47 5.03
CA ARG A 5 -19.22 16.01 3.67
C ARG A 5 -17.92 15.74 2.94
N ARG A 6 -18.02 15.20 1.73
CA ARG A 6 -16.87 15.01 0.84
C ARG A 6 -16.20 16.33 0.53
N ARG A 7 -14.87 16.31 0.38
CA ARG A 7 -14.04 17.49 0.09
C ARG A 7 -13.26 17.33 -1.22
N PRO A 8 -13.94 17.27 -2.38
CA PRO A 8 -13.29 16.97 -3.66
C PRO A 8 -12.19 17.98 -4.01
N GLY A 9 -12.37 19.27 -3.71
CA GLY A 9 -11.34 20.30 -3.96
C GLY A 9 -10.05 20.09 -3.17
N HIS A 10 -10.16 19.61 -1.92
CA HIS A 10 -9.00 19.30 -1.09
C HIS A 10 -8.19 18.14 -1.67
N TYR A 11 -8.85 17.03 -2.03
CA TYR A 11 -8.19 15.88 -2.63
C TYR A 11 -7.66 16.17 -4.04
N LEU A 12 -8.32 17.05 -4.80
CA LEU A 12 -7.79 17.55 -6.07
C LEU A 12 -6.48 18.31 -5.86
N GLY A 13 -6.43 19.22 -4.87
CA GLY A 13 -5.22 19.94 -4.50
C GLY A 13 -4.09 19.00 -4.08
N ILE A 14 -4.36 18.02 -3.23
CA ILE A 14 -3.38 16.98 -2.87
C ILE A 14 -2.91 16.23 -4.12
N GLY A 15 -3.83 15.80 -4.98
CA GLY A 15 -3.49 15.08 -6.21
C GLY A 15 -2.58 15.88 -7.14
N ILE A 16 -2.83 17.19 -7.31
CA ILE A 16 -1.99 18.09 -8.11
C ILE A 16 -0.59 18.21 -7.50
N VAL A 17 -0.50 18.45 -6.19
CA VAL A 17 0.80 18.55 -5.50
C VAL A 17 1.60 17.25 -5.63
N LEU A 18 0.97 16.10 -5.38
CA LEU A 18 1.64 14.80 -5.50
C LEU A 18 2.07 14.51 -6.94
N ALA A 19 1.26 14.85 -7.94
CA ALA A 19 1.62 14.67 -9.35
C ALA A 19 2.79 15.59 -9.76
N ALA A 20 2.79 16.85 -9.32
CA ALA A 20 3.87 17.79 -9.58
C ALA A 20 5.18 17.34 -8.92
N LEU A 21 5.13 16.89 -7.66
CA LEU A 21 6.30 16.35 -6.97
C LEU A 21 6.83 15.08 -7.62
N LEU A 22 5.95 14.16 -8.04
CA LEU A 22 6.35 12.96 -8.76
C LEU A 22 7.02 13.29 -10.09
N ALA A 23 6.46 14.23 -10.86
CA ALA A 23 7.07 14.70 -12.10
C ALA A 23 8.45 15.34 -11.84
N GLY A 24 8.57 16.15 -10.78
CA GLY A 24 9.84 16.72 -10.35
C GLY A 24 10.87 15.66 -9.93
N THR A 25 10.46 14.62 -9.21
CA THR A 25 11.33 13.49 -8.85
C THR A 25 11.81 12.74 -10.09
N VAL A 26 10.92 12.45 -11.04
CA VAL A 26 11.30 11.78 -12.30
C VAL A 26 12.24 12.66 -13.13
N ALA A 27 11.93 13.95 -13.28
CA ALA A 27 12.82 14.89 -13.95
C ALA A 27 14.20 14.97 -13.25
N GLY A 28 14.22 15.01 -11.92
CA GLY A 28 15.43 14.95 -11.12
C GLY A 28 16.25 13.69 -11.39
N MET A 29 15.61 12.51 -11.41
CA MET A 29 16.27 11.24 -11.76
C MET A 29 16.91 11.31 -13.15
N LEU A 30 16.21 11.84 -14.15
CA LEU A 30 16.73 11.96 -15.52
C LEU A 30 17.90 12.94 -15.61
N LEU A 31 17.78 14.10 -14.95
CA LEU A 31 18.80 15.16 -15.00
C LEU A 31 20.06 14.82 -14.19
N LEU A 32 19.91 14.10 -13.07
CA LEU A 32 21.02 13.72 -12.21
C LEU A 32 21.81 12.50 -12.73
N GLY A 33 21.24 11.73 -13.67
CA GLY A 33 21.91 10.60 -14.33
C GLY A 33 22.56 9.60 -13.37
N GLU A 34 23.68 9.00 -13.77
CA GLU A 34 24.45 8.08 -12.94
C GLU A 34 25.21 8.82 -11.83
N SER A 35 24.51 9.18 -10.75
CA SER A 35 25.10 9.86 -9.61
C SER A 35 24.58 9.33 -8.28
N TRP A 36 25.36 9.53 -7.22
CA TRP A 36 24.95 9.19 -5.86
C TRP A 36 23.69 9.94 -5.38
N PHE A 37 23.37 11.08 -6.00
CA PHE A 37 22.14 11.82 -5.70
C PHE A 37 20.86 11.06 -6.11
N GLN A 38 20.96 9.99 -6.90
CA GLN A 38 19.84 9.08 -7.16
C GLN A 38 19.28 8.47 -5.87
N LEU A 39 20.09 8.31 -4.81
CA LEU A 39 19.61 7.82 -3.51
C LEU A 39 18.60 8.79 -2.88
N LEU A 40 18.77 10.10 -3.07
CA LEU A 40 17.81 11.11 -2.59
C LEU A 40 16.51 11.04 -3.41
N MET A 41 16.63 10.84 -4.73
CA MET A 41 15.45 10.67 -5.59
C MET A 41 14.68 9.40 -5.26
N ALA A 42 15.37 8.29 -4.97
CA ALA A 42 14.76 7.05 -4.52
C ALA A 42 14.01 7.22 -3.19
N ALA A 43 14.61 7.93 -2.23
CA ALA A 43 13.95 8.25 -0.97
C ALA A 43 12.70 9.13 -1.17
N ALA A 44 12.79 10.16 -2.01
CA ALA A 44 11.65 11.01 -2.37
C ALA A 44 10.53 10.20 -3.04
N LEU A 45 10.87 9.31 -3.98
CA LEU A 45 9.92 8.42 -4.63
C LEU A 45 9.21 7.51 -3.61
N GLY A 46 9.94 6.94 -2.64
CA GLY A 46 9.35 6.12 -1.57
C GLY A 46 8.32 6.89 -0.74
N LEU A 47 8.63 8.15 -0.37
CA LEU A 47 7.69 9.01 0.34
C LEU A 47 6.46 9.33 -0.51
N LEU A 48 6.64 9.68 -1.78
CA LEU A 48 5.55 10.02 -2.69
C LEU A 48 4.62 8.83 -2.95
N LEU A 49 5.18 7.64 -3.20
CA LEU A 49 4.39 6.42 -3.37
C LEU A 49 3.56 6.10 -2.12
N THR A 50 4.10 6.36 -0.93
CA THR A 50 3.35 6.24 0.33
C THR A 50 2.17 7.22 0.39
N GLN A 51 2.36 8.47 -0.04
CA GLN A 51 1.27 9.44 -0.11
C GLN A 51 0.21 9.07 -1.15
N PHE A 52 0.61 8.53 -2.30
CA PHE A 52 -0.34 7.99 -3.28
C PHE A 52 -1.10 6.78 -2.74
N ALA A 53 -0.48 5.94 -1.91
CA ALA A 53 -1.16 4.84 -1.22
C ALA A 53 -2.23 5.35 -0.24
N PHE A 54 -1.96 6.43 0.51
CA PHE A 54 -2.99 7.08 1.32
C PHE A 54 -4.11 7.65 0.46
N LEU A 55 -3.82 8.28 -0.69
CA LEU A 55 -4.86 8.76 -1.58
C LEU A 55 -5.71 7.61 -2.16
N ALA A 56 -5.11 6.45 -2.42
CA ALA A 56 -5.82 5.23 -2.80
C ALA A 56 -6.71 4.69 -1.67
N HIS A 57 -6.24 4.75 -0.41
CA HIS A 57 -7.02 4.41 0.80
C HIS A 57 -8.26 5.29 0.91
N GLU A 58 -8.13 6.60 0.76
CA GLU A 58 -9.25 7.55 0.82
C GLU A 58 -10.28 7.31 -0.30
N ALA A 59 -9.80 6.96 -1.50
CA ALA A 59 -10.65 6.52 -2.59
C ALA A 59 -11.37 5.21 -2.25
N ALA A 60 -10.70 4.24 -1.62
CA ALA A 60 -11.31 2.97 -1.21
C ALA A 60 -12.43 3.15 -0.17
N HIS A 61 -12.31 4.14 0.70
CA HIS A 61 -13.37 4.56 1.63
C HIS A 61 -14.45 5.44 1.00
N ARG A 62 -14.35 5.72 -0.31
CA ARG A 62 -15.31 6.49 -1.11
C ARG A 62 -15.52 7.92 -0.62
N GLN A 63 -14.46 8.51 -0.07
CA GLN A 63 -14.47 9.87 0.50
C GLN A 63 -14.14 10.96 -0.51
N ILE A 64 -13.51 10.61 -1.64
CA ILE A 64 -13.01 11.58 -2.61
C ILE A 64 -14.10 12.03 -3.59
N LEU A 65 -14.58 11.10 -4.41
CA LEU A 65 -15.51 11.39 -5.51
C LEU A 65 -16.97 11.18 -5.13
N ALA A 66 -17.90 11.73 -5.93
CA ALA A 66 -19.33 11.63 -5.66
C ALA A 66 -19.89 10.20 -5.72
N SER A 67 -19.36 9.36 -6.62
CA SER A 67 -19.84 8.00 -6.84
C SER A 67 -18.88 6.95 -6.29
N GLY A 68 -19.43 5.89 -5.68
CA GLY A 68 -18.64 4.73 -5.27
C GLY A 68 -17.89 4.09 -6.45
N LYS A 69 -18.53 3.98 -7.63
CA LYS A 69 -17.90 3.38 -8.82
C LYS A 69 -16.71 4.20 -9.31
N THR A 70 -16.77 5.52 -9.24
CA THR A 70 -15.65 6.39 -9.67
C THR A 70 -14.52 6.36 -8.67
N ASN A 71 -14.83 6.33 -7.37
CA ASN A 71 -13.84 6.11 -6.32
C ASN A 71 -13.14 4.75 -6.47
N ASP A 72 -13.90 3.67 -6.74
CA ASP A 72 -13.33 2.34 -6.97
C ASP A 72 -12.40 2.32 -8.20
N LYS A 73 -12.71 3.10 -9.25
CA LYS A 73 -11.82 3.26 -10.42
C LYS A 73 -10.54 4.02 -10.06
N LEU A 74 -10.67 5.16 -9.38
CA LEU A 74 -9.54 5.99 -8.93
C LEU A 74 -8.61 5.19 -8.01
N GLY A 75 -9.18 4.53 -6.99
CA GLY A 75 -8.44 3.71 -6.04
C GLY A 75 -7.71 2.55 -6.73
N ARG A 76 -8.33 1.88 -7.71
CA ARG A 76 -7.65 0.84 -8.51
C ARG A 76 -6.49 1.40 -9.33
N PHE A 77 -6.66 2.56 -9.97
CA PHE A 77 -5.58 3.18 -10.72
C PHE A 77 -4.39 3.53 -9.81
N LEU A 78 -4.66 4.22 -8.70
CA LEU A 78 -3.63 4.61 -7.73
C LEU A 78 -2.95 3.39 -7.09
N ALA A 79 -3.72 2.42 -6.61
CA ALA A 79 -3.18 1.22 -5.97
C ALA A 79 -2.40 0.34 -6.94
N ASN A 80 -2.97 0.02 -8.11
CA ASN A 80 -2.38 -0.97 -9.01
C ASN A 80 -1.26 -0.36 -9.89
N PHE A 81 -1.50 0.79 -10.52
CA PHE A 81 -0.58 1.37 -11.50
C PHE A 81 0.47 2.27 -10.85
N VAL A 82 0.08 3.13 -9.91
CA VAL A 82 1.03 4.04 -9.26
C VAL A 82 1.82 3.31 -8.17
N VAL A 83 1.10 2.74 -7.20
CA VAL A 83 1.73 2.10 -6.02
C VAL A 83 2.25 0.70 -6.33
N GLY A 84 1.47 -0.15 -7.03
CA GLY A 84 1.87 -1.51 -7.41
C GLY A 84 1.28 -2.62 -6.51
N ILE A 85 0.18 -2.36 -5.81
CA ILE A 85 -0.50 -3.34 -4.94
C ILE A 85 -1.90 -3.67 -5.47
N SER A 86 -2.45 -4.82 -5.11
CA SER A 86 -3.80 -5.22 -5.52
C SER A 86 -4.83 -4.46 -4.69
N TYR A 87 -5.59 -3.59 -5.36
CA TYR A 87 -6.72 -2.89 -4.74
C TYR A 87 -7.74 -3.87 -4.15
N GLN A 88 -8.04 -4.96 -4.85
CA GLN A 88 -9.05 -5.92 -4.38
C GLN A 88 -8.58 -6.73 -3.16
N TRP A 89 -7.31 -7.11 -3.10
CA TRP A 89 -6.74 -7.73 -1.91
C TRP A 89 -6.84 -6.78 -0.72
N TRP A 90 -6.33 -5.57 -0.91
CA TRP A 90 -6.22 -4.57 0.14
C TRP A 90 -7.59 -4.21 0.70
N ILE A 91 -8.58 -3.89 -0.15
CA ILE A 91 -9.91 -3.50 0.34
C ILE A 91 -10.62 -4.65 1.07
N ASN A 92 -10.43 -5.91 0.63
CA ASN A 92 -11.03 -7.06 1.31
C ASN A 92 -10.45 -7.28 2.72
N LYS A 93 -9.14 -7.08 2.89
CA LYS A 93 -8.44 -7.17 4.17
C LYS A 93 -8.80 -5.98 5.05
N HIS A 94 -8.66 -4.76 4.51
CA HIS A 94 -8.90 -3.50 5.20
C HIS A 94 -10.33 -3.30 5.66
N SER A 95 -11.33 -3.69 4.86
CA SER A 95 -12.73 -3.62 5.28
C SER A 95 -13.06 -4.55 6.44
N LYS A 96 -12.40 -5.72 6.56
CA LYS A 96 -12.57 -6.61 7.72
C LYS A 96 -11.96 -6.00 8.98
N HIS A 97 -10.76 -5.44 8.87
CA HIS A 97 -10.12 -4.70 9.95
C HIS A 97 -11.05 -3.59 10.47
N HIS A 98 -11.57 -2.73 9.60
CA HIS A 98 -12.48 -1.66 10.04
C HIS A 98 -13.84 -2.12 10.57
N ALA A 99 -14.33 -3.29 10.15
CA ALA A 99 -15.60 -3.83 10.64
C ALA A 99 -15.49 -4.32 12.10
N THR A 100 -14.36 -4.93 12.46
CA THR A 100 -14.12 -5.49 13.80
C THR A 100 -12.64 -5.36 14.19
N PRO A 101 -12.14 -4.14 14.41
CA PRO A 101 -10.72 -3.92 14.63
C PRO A 101 -10.25 -4.56 15.94
N ASN A 102 -9.00 -5.02 15.96
CA ASN A 102 -8.34 -5.64 17.11
C ASN A 102 -9.13 -6.80 17.74
N THR A 103 -9.93 -7.50 16.94
CA THR A 103 -10.76 -8.63 17.39
C THR A 103 -10.17 -9.94 16.89
N ILE A 104 -9.72 -10.79 17.83
CA ILE A 104 -9.08 -12.08 17.54
C ILE A 104 -10.00 -12.95 16.66
N GLY A 105 -9.43 -13.52 15.59
CA GLY A 105 -10.13 -14.38 14.64
C GLY A 105 -11.06 -13.65 13.67
N LYS A 106 -11.11 -12.31 13.71
CA LYS A 106 -11.91 -11.49 12.77
C LYS A 106 -11.06 -10.46 12.03
N ASP A 107 -10.17 -9.79 12.75
CA ASP A 107 -9.29 -8.79 12.20
C ASP A 107 -8.01 -9.42 11.62
N PRO A 108 -7.81 -9.39 10.30
CA PRO A 108 -6.61 -9.96 9.68
C PRO A 108 -5.32 -9.20 10.04
N ASP A 109 -5.40 -7.99 10.60
CA ASP A 109 -4.24 -7.14 10.90
C ASP A 109 -3.48 -7.57 12.16
N ILE A 110 -4.14 -8.35 13.03
CA ILE A 110 -3.56 -8.89 14.26
C ILE A 110 -3.29 -10.41 14.18
N GLU A 111 -3.46 -10.99 12.99
CA GLU A 111 -2.99 -12.34 12.70
C GLU A 111 -1.46 -12.33 12.59
N TRP A 112 -0.83 -13.46 12.94
CA TRP A 112 0.62 -13.55 12.88
C TRP A 112 1.14 -13.63 11.43
N ASP A 113 2.13 -12.79 11.15
CA ASP A 113 2.96 -12.85 9.94
C ASP A 113 4.45 -12.82 10.36
N THR A 114 4.93 -11.65 10.76
CA THR A 114 6.27 -11.47 11.36
C THR A 114 6.18 -11.00 12.82
N ILE A 115 5.24 -10.10 13.10
CA ILE A 115 4.98 -9.56 14.44
C ILE A 115 3.93 -10.43 15.15
N SER A 116 4.17 -10.73 16.43
CA SER A 116 3.20 -11.46 17.24
C SER A 116 2.39 -10.48 18.09
N PHE A 117 1.10 -10.34 17.76
CA PHE A 117 0.15 -9.55 18.55
C PHE A 117 -0.50 -10.36 19.68
N GLN A 118 -0.43 -11.69 19.62
CA GLN A 118 -1.05 -12.59 20.59
C GLN A 118 0.00 -13.43 21.33
N PRO A 119 -0.19 -13.70 22.63
CA PRO A 119 0.72 -14.59 23.39
C PRO A 119 0.81 -16.00 22.80
N ALA A 120 -0.26 -16.50 22.18
CA ALA A 120 -0.28 -17.81 21.55
C ALA A 120 0.69 -17.89 20.36
N ASP A 121 0.75 -16.84 19.54
CA ASP A 121 1.68 -16.75 18.41
C ASP A 121 3.12 -16.62 18.89
N ALA A 122 3.36 -15.78 19.90
CA ALA A 122 4.68 -15.59 20.48
C ALA A 122 5.28 -16.89 21.05
N LYS A 123 4.45 -17.71 21.72
CA LYS A 123 4.86 -19.01 22.28
C LYS A 123 5.23 -20.05 21.22
N ARG A 124 4.70 -19.93 20.00
CA ARG A 124 4.99 -20.84 18.87
C ARG A 124 6.33 -20.55 18.20
N GLN A 125 6.86 -19.34 18.35
CA GLN A 125 8.06 -18.91 17.64
C GLN A 125 9.32 -19.64 18.12
N ARG A 126 10.20 -19.98 17.16
CA ARG A 126 11.49 -20.64 17.41
C ARG A 126 12.60 -19.97 16.60
N GLY A 127 13.85 -20.24 16.98
CA GLY A 127 15.03 -19.73 16.26
C GLY A 127 15.03 -18.20 16.09
N LEU A 128 15.28 -17.74 14.86
CA LEU A 128 15.33 -16.32 14.51
C LEU A 128 14.02 -15.59 14.82
N LEU A 129 12.86 -16.19 14.52
CA LEU A 129 11.56 -15.57 14.79
C LEU A 129 11.33 -15.36 16.29
N LYS A 130 11.75 -16.30 17.14
CA LYS A 130 11.71 -16.11 18.60
C LYS A 130 12.57 -14.93 19.03
N TRP A 131 13.78 -14.81 18.46
CA TRP A 131 14.68 -13.69 18.75
C TRP A 131 14.06 -12.35 18.33
N ILE A 132 13.41 -12.30 17.16
CA ILE A 132 12.67 -11.13 16.68
C ILE A 132 11.50 -10.81 17.62
N THR A 133 10.62 -11.77 17.91
CA THR A 133 9.45 -11.57 18.77
C THR A 133 9.82 -11.06 20.16
N GLN A 134 10.91 -11.56 20.75
CA GLN A 134 11.42 -11.08 22.05
C GLN A 134 11.90 -9.63 22.01
N ARG A 135 12.23 -9.09 20.84
CA ARG A 135 12.74 -7.73 20.61
C ARG A 135 11.81 -6.89 19.74
N GLN A 136 10.59 -7.37 19.49
CA GLN A 136 9.72 -6.81 18.45
C GLN A 136 9.36 -5.35 18.70
N GLY A 137 9.35 -4.89 19.96
CA GLY A 137 9.12 -3.48 20.29
C GLY A 137 10.18 -2.55 19.67
N TYR A 138 11.45 -2.94 19.68
CA TYR A 138 12.53 -2.17 19.05
C TYR A 138 12.63 -2.45 17.54
N LEU A 139 12.44 -3.71 17.15
CA LEU A 139 12.56 -4.15 15.76
C LEU A 139 11.38 -3.75 14.88
N PHE A 140 10.26 -3.30 15.47
CA PHE A 140 9.08 -2.88 14.72
C PHE A 140 9.40 -1.81 13.67
N PHE A 141 10.13 -0.74 14.04
CA PHE A 141 10.42 0.36 13.10
C PHE A 141 11.36 -0.06 11.96
N PRO A 142 12.48 -0.77 12.20
CA PRO A 142 13.27 -1.35 11.12
C PRO A 142 12.46 -2.29 10.21
N LEU A 143 11.67 -3.19 10.80
CA LEU A 143 10.85 -4.14 10.03
C LEU A 143 9.76 -3.42 9.23
N LEU A 144 9.22 -2.31 9.73
CA LEU A 144 8.23 -1.50 9.02
C LEU A 144 8.77 -0.93 7.70
N THR A 145 10.08 -0.71 7.57
CA THR A 145 10.68 -0.30 6.28
C THR A 145 10.53 -1.37 5.20
N LEU A 146 10.32 -2.64 5.60
CA LEU A 146 10.09 -3.77 4.71
C LEU A 146 8.60 -4.02 4.44
N GLU A 147 7.69 -3.32 5.11
CA GLU A 147 6.25 -3.56 4.97
C GLU A 147 5.78 -3.31 3.53
N GLY A 148 6.36 -2.33 2.83
CA GLY A 148 6.08 -2.12 1.40
C GLY A 148 6.31 -3.40 0.56
N LEU A 149 7.40 -4.12 0.81
CA LEU A 149 7.69 -5.40 0.16
C LEU A 149 6.63 -6.45 0.52
N ASN A 150 6.26 -6.54 1.80
CA ASN A 150 5.21 -7.45 2.26
C ASN A 150 3.89 -7.19 1.54
N LEU A 151 3.46 -5.92 1.45
CA LEU A 151 2.22 -5.54 0.76
C LEU A 151 2.23 -5.95 -0.72
N HIS A 152 3.37 -5.81 -1.41
CA HIS A 152 3.54 -6.28 -2.79
C HIS A 152 3.44 -7.80 -2.89
N LEU A 153 4.15 -8.53 -2.02
CA LEU A 153 4.14 -10.00 -1.99
C LEU A 153 2.73 -10.55 -1.74
N GLN A 154 2.02 -10.03 -0.74
CA GLN A 154 0.65 -10.45 -0.43
C GLN A 154 -0.32 -10.10 -1.56
N SER A 155 -0.16 -8.94 -2.20
CA SER A 155 -0.94 -8.53 -3.36
C SER A 155 -0.78 -9.50 -4.54
N ILE A 156 0.47 -9.81 -4.90
CA ILE A 156 0.79 -10.73 -5.99
C ILE A 156 0.25 -12.12 -5.66
N LYS A 157 0.56 -12.64 -4.46
CA LYS A 157 0.06 -13.92 -3.98
C LYS A 157 -1.46 -13.99 -4.12
N TYR A 158 -2.19 -13.00 -3.62
CA TYR A 158 -3.65 -12.95 -3.70
C TYR A 158 -4.17 -13.00 -5.15
N LEU A 159 -3.53 -12.30 -6.08
CA LEU A 159 -3.92 -12.30 -7.50
C LEU A 159 -3.76 -13.67 -8.16
N PHE A 160 -2.76 -14.46 -7.75
CA PHE A 160 -2.52 -15.80 -8.29
C PHE A 160 -3.32 -16.90 -7.58
N VAL A 161 -3.35 -16.91 -6.24
CA VAL A 161 -3.94 -18.03 -5.47
C VAL A 161 -5.36 -17.79 -4.98
N GLY A 162 -5.84 -16.55 -5.00
CA GLY A 162 -7.19 -16.23 -4.55
C GLY A 162 -8.24 -16.97 -5.38
N ARG A 163 -9.37 -17.39 -4.79
CA ARG A 163 -10.42 -18.10 -5.56
C ARG A 163 -11.36 -17.14 -6.30
N ARG A 164 -11.74 -16.03 -5.66
CA ARG A 164 -12.69 -15.04 -6.20
C ARG A 164 -12.09 -13.66 -6.13
N VAL A 165 -11.43 -13.25 -7.22
CA VAL A 165 -10.77 -11.95 -7.32
C VAL A 165 -11.45 -11.12 -8.42
N LYS A 166 -12.23 -10.12 -8.00
CA LYS A 166 -12.89 -9.21 -8.94
C LYS A 166 -11.84 -8.43 -9.72
N HIS A 167 -12.02 -8.36 -11.04
CA HIS A 167 -11.12 -7.66 -11.96
C HIS A 167 -9.66 -8.16 -11.97
N ARG A 168 -9.39 -9.41 -11.56
CA ARG A 168 -8.03 -10.01 -11.53
C ARG A 168 -7.17 -9.67 -12.73
N ARG A 169 -7.67 -9.92 -13.95
CA ARG A 169 -6.92 -9.68 -15.19
C ARG A 169 -6.50 -8.22 -15.33
N ARG A 170 -7.35 -7.27 -14.95
CA ARG A 170 -7.04 -5.83 -15.01
C ARG A 170 -5.97 -5.44 -13.99
N GLU A 171 -6.05 -5.98 -12.77
CA GLU A 171 -5.03 -5.70 -11.75
C GLU A 171 -3.67 -6.31 -12.14
N LEU A 172 -3.65 -7.56 -12.62
CA LEU A 172 -2.43 -8.20 -13.13
C LEU A 172 -1.80 -7.42 -14.30
N ILE A 173 -2.59 -7.00 -15.29
CA ILE A 173 -2.09 -6.20 -16.42
C ILE A 173 -1.53 -4.87 -15.93
N SER A 174 -2.26 -4.18 -15.04
CA SER A 174 -1.84 -2.87 -14.52
C SER A 174 -0.55 -2.94 -13.72
N ILE A 175 -0.43 -3.92 -12.82
CA ILE A 175 0.77 -4.12 -12.00
C ILE A 175 1.92 -4.62 -12.87
N GLY A 176 1.66 -5.54 -13.80
CA GLY A 176 2.67 -6.03 -14.74
C GLY A 176 3.21 -4.92 -15.64
N LEU A 177 2.35 -4.06 -16.17
CA LEU A 177 2.75 -2.89 -16.95
C LEU A 177 3.60 -1.93 -16.11
N ARG A 178 3.21 -1.64 -14.87
CA ARG A 178 3.99 -0.81 -13.95
C ARG A 178 5.39 -1.40 -13.74
N ILE A 179 5.49 -2.70 -13.46
CA ILE A 179 6.79 -3.37 -13.23
C ILE A 179 7.65 -3.31 -14.50
N ALA A 180 7.06 -3.57 -15.68
CA ALA A 180 7.76 -3.49 -16.94
C ALA A 180 8.28 -2.07 -17.23
N LEU A 181 7.49 -1.03 -16.96
CA LEU A 181 7.92 0.36 -17.10
C LEU A 181 9.01 0.74 -16.09
N TYR A 182 8.94 0.21 -14.87
CA TYR A 182 9.91 0.51 -13.82
C TYR A 182 11.27 -0.19 -14.04
N LEU A 183 11.27 -1.42 -14.58
CA LEU A 183 12.48 -2.24 -14.78
C LEU A 183 13.04 -2.18 -16.20
N GLY A 184 12.24 -1.74 -17.17
CA GLY A 184 12.61 -1.68 -18.58
C GLY A 184 13.09 -0.30 -19.06
N ALA A 185 13.17 0.68 -18.16
CA ALA A 185 13.70 2.02 -18.42
C ALA A 185 15.18 2.10 -18.01
#